data_AF-A0A1I8BFB0-F1
#
_entry.id   AF-A0A1I8BFB0-F1
#
_cell.length_a   1.000
_cell.length_b   1.000
_cell.length_c   1.000
_cell.angle_alpha   90.00
_cell.angle_beta   90.00
_cell.angle_gamma   90.00
#
_symmetry.space_group_name_H-M   'P 1'
#
loop_
_entity.id
_entity.type
_entity.pdbx_description
1 polymer ?
#
loop_
_entity_poly.entity_id
_entity_poly.type
_entity_poly.pdbx_seq_one_letter_code
_entity_poly.pdbx_strand_id
1 'polypeptide(L)'
;MDVYFSKPDEYERLYNCSFYNIDQIPLEKRRHEWLGIFLFSLSAIYEILYIPCMFSIWKRMKNSHCYKIMFCIGVIDMLTLLCNGLLTGYLGYYGYVFCSSPRLIYIAGAYGLGCWSAESTMEGILAINRCIELLSDELGNILFEGKKLLIWLGVPIFYGLFMAIVTRPIAFSGIYFSWFFNPHVGYIDSNNEEIFIQVLLIGLFNAVGASIYVFMQYVHVNEIIIIIGSFCWLNAHGIPPVIYLTLNKSIQNDCIEMFRKIIGKKVTVQPITTGSQARVCTHQRIRRNVV
;
A
#
# COMPACT_ATOMS: atom_id res chain seq x y z
N MET A 1 -1.20 -3.86 11.13
CA MET A 1 -2.07 -4.34 12.23
C MET A 1 -2.61 -3.23 13.15
N ASP A 2 -1.95 -2.08 13.27
CA ASP A 2 -2.36 -0.98 14.17
C ASP A 2 -3.82 -0.53 13.95
N VAL A 3 -4.26 -0.50 12.69
CA VAL A 3 -5.65 -0.14 12.35
C VAL A 3 -6.68 -1.09 12.99
N TYR A 4 -6.39 -2.39 13.04
CA TYR A 4 -7.32 -3.39 13.61
C TYR A 4 -7.45 -3.27 15.13
N PHE A 5 -6.36 -2.99 15.84
CA PHE A 5 -6.34 -2.98 17.31
C PHE A 5 -6.55 -1.59 17.93
N SER A 6 -6.03 -0.55 17.29
CA SER A 6 -5.97 0.80 17.88
C SER A 6 -7.01 1.76 17.29
N LYS A 7 -7.58 1.46 16.12
CA LYS A 7 -8.45 2.38 15.36
C LYS A 7 -9.71 1.69 14.82
N PRO A 8 -10.67 1.33 15.68
CA PRO A 8 -11.88 0.61 15.27
C PRO A 8 -12.69 1.36 14.21
N ASP A 9 -12.80 2.68 14.31
CA ASP A 9 -13.53 3.49 13.33
C ASP A 9 -12.87 3.48 11.94
N GLU A 10 -11.53 3.49 11.88
CA GLU A 10 -10.79 3.39 10.61
C GLU A 10 -10.89 1.99 10.01
N TYR A 11 -10.86 0.96 10.86
CA TYR A 11 -11.08 -0.42 10.43
C TYR A 11 -12.48 -0.61 9.83
N GLU A 12 -13.52 -0.13 10.53
CA GLU A 12 -14.91 -0.22 10.07
C GLU A 12 -15.11 0.56 8.76
N ARG A 13 -14.43 1.69 8.58
CA ARG A 13 -14.52 2.42 7.32
C ARG A 13 -13.89 1.67 6.13
N LEU A 14 -12.79 0.94 6.36
CA LEU A 14 -11.96 0.37 5.28
C LEU A 14 -12.21 -1.11 5.01
N TYR A 15 -12.70 -1.86 6.00
CA TYR A 15 -12.79 -3.32 5.98
C TYR A 15 -14.20 -3.83 6.31
N ASN A 16 -15.21 -2.96 6.33
CA ASN A 16 -16.59 -3.37 6.57
C ASN A 16 -17.14 -4.13 5.36
N CYS A 17 -17.69 -5.31 5.62
CA CYS A 17 -18.21 -6.24 4.63
C CYS A 17 -19.73 -6.16 4.41
N SER A 18 -20.40 -5.19 5.03
CA SER A 18 -21.86 -4.99 4.95
C SER A 18 -22.29 -4.23 3.70
N PHE A 19 -21.35 -3.65 2.95
CA PHE A 19 -21.66 -2.83 1.77
C PHE A 19 -22.13 -3.64 0.56
N TYR A 20 -21.78 -4.92 0.48
CA TYR A 20 -22.14 -5.78 -0.64
C TYR A 20 -22.22 -7.25 -0.23
N ASN A 21 -22.98 -8.04 -1.00
CA ASN A 21 -23.03 -9.48 -0.81
C ASN A 21 -21.87 -10.14 -1.59
N ILE A 22 -21.13 -11.02 -0.92
CA ILE A 22 -20.03 -11.79 -1.52
C ILE A 22 -20.52 -12.67 -2.67
N ASP A 23 -21.74 -13.19 -2.58
CA ASP A 23 -22.30 -14.11 -3.58
C ASP A 23 -22.81 -13.41 -4.84
N GLN A 24 -22.67 -12.08 -4.95
CA GLN A 24 -22.91 -11.37 -6.21
C GLN A 24 -21.95 -11.84 -7.31
N ILE A 25 -20.73 -12.30 -6.94
CA ILE A 25 -19.82 -13.01 -7.84
C ILE A 25 -19.91 -14.50 -7.49
N PRO A 26 -20.42 -15.33 -8.41
CA PRO A 26 -20.54 -16.78 -8.20
C PRO A 26 -19.21 -17.41 -7.79
N LEU A 27 -19.26 -18.43 -6.93
CA LEU A 27 -18.08 -19.12 -6.42
C LEU A 27 -17.18 -19.64 -7.54
N GLU A 28 -17.77 -20.10 -8.63
CA GLU A 28 -17.07 -20.63 -9.81
C GLU A 28 -16.16 -19.58 -10.47
N LYS A 29 -16.49 -18.28 -10.35
CA LYS A 29 -15.69 -17.19 -10.94
C LYS A 29 -14.54 -16.72 -10.05
N ARG A 30 -14.58 -17.04 -8.75
CA ARG A 30 -13.55 -16.65 -7.77
C ARG A 30 -12.71 -17.82 -7.30
N ARG A 31 -13.05 -19.05 -7.73
CA ARG A 31 -12.40 -20.29 -7.33
C ARG A 31 -11.48 -20.80 -8.44
N HIS A 32 -10.22 -21.04 -8.10
CA HIS A 32 -9.22 -21.53 -9.03
C HIS A 32 -8.64 -22.85 -8.52
N GLU A 33 -9.37 -23.94 -8.75
CA GLU A 33 -9.02 -25.26 -8.20
C GLU A 33 -7.64 -25.74 -8.66
N TRP A 34 -7.41 -25.76 -9.98
CA TRP A 34 -6.14 -26.20 -10.58
C TRP A 34 -4.96 -25.36 -10.11
N LEU A 35 -5.10 -24.03 -10.15
CA LEU A 35 -4.04 -23.10 -9.77
C LEU A 35 -3.76 -23.17 -8.26
N GLY A 36 -4.80 -23.31 -7.44
CA GLY A 36 -4.69 -23.48 -5.99
C GLY A 36 -3.95 -24.77 -5.62
N ILE A 37 -4.32 -25.91 -6.22
CA ILE A 37 -3.63 -27.20 -6.00
C ILE A 37 -2.18 -27.11 -6.46
N PHE A 38 -1.94 -26.55 -7.64
CA PHE A 38 -0.60 -26.40 -8.20
C PHE A 38 0.30 -25.57 -7.27
N LEU A 39 -0.16 -24.38 -6.87
CA LEU A 39 0.62 -23.48 -6.01
C LEU A 39 0.86 -24.11 -4.64
N PHE A 40 -0.16 -24.70 -4.02
CA PHE A 40 -0.03 -25.38 -2.73
C PHE A 40 1.00 -26.52 -2.79
N SER A 41 0.87 -27.39 -3.79
CA SER A 41 1.74 -28.56 -3.94
C SER A 41 3.19 -28.14 -4.22
N LEU A 42 3.38 -27.16 -5.11
CA LEU A 42 4.71 -26.64 -5.45
C LEU A 42 5.38 -26.00 -4.24
N SER A 43 4.66 -25.18 -3.48
CA SER A 43 5.18 -24.55 -2.27
C SER A 43 5.50 -25.57 -1.17
N ALA A 44 4.69 -26.63 -1.02
CA ALA A 44 4.98 -27.72 -0.09
C ALA A 44 6.27 -28.47 -0.48
N ILE A 45 6.49 -28.71 -1.77
CA ILE A 45 7.74 -29.31 -2.27
C ILE A 45 8.93 -28.39 -1.99
N TYR A 46 8.81 -27.09 -2.27
CA TYR A 46 9.87 -26.12 -1.99
C TYR A 46 10.22 -26.05 -0.49
N GLU A 47 9.23 -26.07 0.39
CA GLU A 47 9.48 -26.12 1.84
C GLU A 47 10.30 -27.35 2.25
N ILE A 48 9.94 -28.53 1.75
CA ILE A 48 10.67 -29.77 2.04
C ILE A 48 12.11 -29.68 1.50
N LEU A 49 12.30 -29.07 0.33
CA LEU A 49 13.63 -28.89 -0.29
C LEU A 49 14.49 -27.84 0.42
N TYR A 50 13.88 -26.82 1.06
CA TYR A 50 14.62 -25.83 1.84
C TYR A 50 15.30 -26.47 3.05
N ILE A 51 14.69 -27.46 3.72
CA ILE A 51 15.23 -28.11 4.92
C ILE A 51 16.67 -28.63 4.74
N PRO A 52 17.00 -29.49 3.75
CA PRO A 52 18.38 -29.95 3.54
C PRO A 52 19.33 -28.83 3.10
N CYS A 53 18.85 -27.84 2.34
CA CYS A 53 19.64 -26.67 1.94
C CYS A 53 20.05 -25.84 3.16
N MET A 54 19.11 -25.59 4.07
CA MET A 54 19.34 -24.86 5.32
C MET A 54 20.34 -25.59 6.21
N PHE A 55 20.25 -26.91 6.32
CA PHE A 55 21.23 -27.70 7.06
C PHE A 55 22.64 -27.60 6.47
N SER A 56 22.77 -27.61 5.14
CA SER A 56 24.05 -27.45 4.45
C SER A 56 24.67 -26.07 4.68
N ILE A 57 23.86 -25.01 4.58
CA ILE A 57 24.29 -23.62 4.82
C ILE A 57 24.68 -23.43 6.28
N TRP A 58 23.90 -23.96 7.22
CA TRP A 58 24.15 -23.89 8.66
C TRP A 58 25.55 -24.38 9.03
N LYS A 59 25.97 -25.53 8.47
CA LYS A 59 27.33 -26.08 8.67
C LYS A 59 28.45 -25.16 8.20
N ARG A 60 28.19 -24.29 7.22
CA ARG A 60 29.16 -23.39 6.59
C ARG A 60 29.10 -21.95 7.11
N MET A 61 28.18 -21.64 8.03
CA MET A 61 28.05 -20.28 8.61
C MET A 61 29.31 -19.77 9.33
N LYS A 62 30.17 -20.68 9.81
CA LYS A 62 31.46 -20.31 10.42
C LYS A 62 32.50 -19.87 9.38
N ASN A 63 32.33 -20.23 8.11
CA ASN A 63 33.34 -20.04 7.08
C ASN A 63 33.36 -18.62 6.49
N SER A 64 32.19 -17.99 6.32
CA SER A 64 32.08 -16.63 5.78
C SER A 64 30.80 -15.95 6.26
N HIS A 65 30.81 -14.62 6.29
CA HIS A 65 29.66 -13.79 6.63
C HIS A 65 28.52 -13.97 5.64
N CYS A 66 28.82 -14.25 4.37
CA CYS A 66 27.81 -14.52 3.36
C CYS A 66 26.92 -15.73 3.70
N TYR A 67 27.48 -16.83 4.22
CA TYR A 67 26.66 -17.99 4.62
C TYR A 67 25.70 -17.66 5.76
N LYS A 68 26.02 -16.69 6.63
CA LYS A 68 25.10 -16.22 7.68
C LYS A 68 23.95 -15.43 7.09
N ILE A 69 24.24 -14.56 6.11
CA ILE A 69 23.21 -13.80 5.37
C ILE A 69 22.30 -14.77 4.60
N MET A 70 22.88 -15.70 3.84
CA MET A 70 22.13 -16.73 3.10
C MET A 70 21.25 -17.60 4.00
N PHE A 71 21.71 -17.92 5.22
CA PHE A 71 20.89 -18.64 6.18
C PHE A 71 19.68 -17.81 6.60
N CYS A 72 19.87 -16.53 6.93
CA CYS A 72 18.74 -15.66 7.29
C CYS A 72 17.77 -15.46 6.12
N ILE A 73 18.25 -15.33 4.88
CA ILE A 73 17.40 -15.31 3.67
C ILE A 73 16.55 -16.57 3.62
N GLY A 74 17.16 -17.75 3.69
CA GLY A 74 16.41 -19.00 3.59
C GLY A 74 15.39 -19.19 4.71
N VAL A 75 15.63 -18.67 5.92
CA VAL A 75 14.59 -18.63 6.99
C VAL A 75 13.43 -17.73 6.59
N ILE A 76 13.70 -16.53 6.06
CA ILE A 76 12.66 -15.60 5.61
C ILE A 76 11.89 -16.18 4.42
N ASP A 77 12.55 -16.81 3.45
CA ASP A 77 11.91 -17.44 2.29
C ASP A 77 10.90 -18.51 2.71
N MET A 78 11.29 -19.39 3.65
CA MET A 78 10.37 -20.39 4.21
C MET A 78 9.17 -19.71 4.89
N LEU A 79 9.42 -18.68 5.71
CA LEU A 79 8.34 -17.90 6.32
C LEU A 79 7.42 -17.25 5.26
N THR A 80 7.96 -16.70 4.18
CA THR A 80 7.19 -16.13 3.07
C THR A 80 6.36 -17.21 2.36
N LEU A 81 6.94 -18.39 2.08
CA LEU A 81 6.30 -19.51 1.39
C LEU A 81 5.05 -20.03 2.09
N LEU A 82 5.01 -20.00 3.43
CA LEU A 82 3.81 -20.34 4.20
C LEU A 82 2.60 -19.49 3.80
N CYS A 83 2.80 -18.19 3.56
CA CYS A 83 1.71 -17.27 3.21
C CYS A 83 1.53 -17.17 1.69
N ASN A 84 2.58 -16.84 0.96
CA ASN A 84 2.50 -16.59 -0.49
C ASN A 84 2.22 -17.86 -1.29
N GLY A 85 2.66 -19.00 -0.78
CA GLY A 85 2.50 -20.31 -1.41
C GLY A 85 1.32 -21.10 -0.86
N LEU A 86 1.51 -21.68 0.33
CA LEU A 86 0.54 -22.61 0.93
C LEU A 86 -0.80 -21.94 1.21
N LEU A 87 -0.80 -20.82 1.92
CA LEU A 87 -2.06 -20.13 2.25
C LEU A 87 -2.73 -19.55 1.00
N THR A 88 -2.01 -18.90 0.09
CA THR A 88 -2.57 -18.42 -1.20
C THR A 88 -3.19 -19.57 -1.99
N GLY A 89 -2.50 -20.72 -2.09
CA GLY A 89 -3.02 -21.91 -2.77
C GLY A 89 -4.31 -22.44 -2.14
N TYR A 90 -4.35 -22.50 -0.80
CA TYR A 90 -5.55 -22.87 -0.04
C TYR A 90 -6.71 -21.89 -0.28
N LEU A 91 -6.48 -20.58 -0.13
CA LEU A 91 -7.51 -19.56 -0.31
C LEU A 91 -8.05 -19.54 -1.75
N GLY A 92 -7.18 -19.71 -2.73
CA GLY A 92 -7.55 -19.76 -4.15
C GLY A 92 -8.32 -21.02 -4.53
N TYR A 93 -7.98 -22.18 -3.95
CA TYR A 93 -8.71 -23.44 -4.15
C TYR A 93 -10.17 -23.35 -3.69
N TYR A 94 -10.43 -22.64 -2.59
CA TYR A 94 -11.79 -22.43 -2.07
C TYR A 94 -12.46 -21.14 -2.57
N GLY A 95 -11.75 -20.29 -3.32
CA GLY A 95 -12.27 -19.03 -3.83
C GLY A 95 -12.60 -18.00 -2.75
N TYR A 96 -11.74 -17.91 -1.73
CA TYR A 96 -11.88 -16.93 -0.66
C TYR A 96 -11.64 -15.52 -1.19
N VAL A 97 -12.45 -14.59 -0.69
CA VAL A 97 -12.23 -13.14 -0.80
C VAL A 97 -12.12 -12.58 0.61
N PHE A 98 -11.65 -11.34 0.77
CA PHE A 98 -11.48 -10.71 2.09
C PHE A 98 -12.69 -10.95 3.01
N CYS A 99 -13.89 -10.64 2.53
CA CYS A 99 -15.12 -10.76 3.32
C CYS A 99 -15.56 -12.20 3.65
N SER A 100 -14.99 -13.23 2.99
CA SER A 100 -15.24 -14.63 3.36
C SER A 100 -14.59 -14.98 4.71
N SER A 101 -13.40 -14.44 4.97
CA SER A 101 -12.68 -14.65 6.24
C SER A 101 -11.78 -13.44 6.55
N PRO A 102 -12.37 -12.32 7.03
CA PRO A 102 -11.66 -11.06 7.20
C PRO A 102 -10.46 -11.17 8.14
N ARG A 103 -10.63 -11.89 9.26
CA ARG A 103 -9.57 -12.02 10.27
C ARG A 103 -8.36 -12.80 9.75
N LEU A 104 -8.60 -13.94 9.11
CA LEU A 104 -7.54 -14.77 8.55
C LEU A 104 -6.77 -13.99 7.48
N ILE A 105 -7.49 -13.40 6.52
CA ILE A 105 -6.89 -12.69 5.38
C ILE A 105 -6.18 -11.41 5.83
N TYR A 106 -6.72 -10.68 6.81
CA TYR A 106 -6.08 -9.48 7.35
C TYR A 106 -4.75 -9.81 8.04
N ILE A 107 -4.73 -10.82 8.92
CA ILE A 107 -3.51 -11.22 9.64
C ILE A 107 -2.48 -11.79 8.67
N ALA A 108 -2.92 -12.66 7.76
CA ALA A 108 -2.05 -13.22 6.73
C ALA A 108 -1.47 -12.14 5.81
N GLY A 109 -2.27 -11.16 5.44
CA GLY A 109 -1.84 -10.02 4.65
C GLY A 109 -0.79 -9.15 5.35
N ALA A 110 -0.96 -8.89 6.64
CA ALA A 110 0.02 -8.17 7.45
C ALA A 110 1.33 -8.96 7.56
N TYR A 111 1.22 -10.26 7.81
CA TYR A 111 2.35 -11.18 7.86
C TYR A 111 3.11 -11.21 6.53
N GLY A 112 2.40 -11.46 5.42
CA GLY A 112 2.98 -11.53 4.07
C GLY A 112 3.67 -10.22 3.68
N LEU A 113 3.07 -9.06 3.97
CA LEU A 113 3.68 -7.76 3.71
C LEU A 113 4.97 -7.56 4.53
N GLY A 114 4.99 -7.99 5.79
CA GLY A 114 6.17 -7.92 6.64
C GLY A 114 7.29 -8.83 6.15
N CYS A 115 6.97 -10.09 5.81
CA CYS A 115 7.92 -11.05 5.25
C CYS A 115 8.50 -10.56 3.92
N TRP A 116 7.66 -10.10 2.98
CA TRP A 116 8.12 -9.56 1.70
C TRP A 116 9.07 -8.37 1.86
N SER A 117 8.74 -7.46 2.79
CA SER A 117 9.58 -6.30 3.09
C SER A 117 10.95 -6.71 3.68
N ALA A 118 10.96 -7.70 4.57
CA ALA A 118 12.18 -8.23 5.15
C ALA A 118 13.04 -8.97 4.10
N GLU A 119 12.41 -9.79 3.27
CA GLU A 119 13.05 -10.55 2.18
C GLU A 119 13.79 -9.62 1.22
N SER A 120 13.09 -8.64 0.64
CA SER A 120 13.69 -7.70 -0.32
C SER A 120 14.84 -6.89 0.29
N THR A 121 14.74 -6.54 1.57
CA THR A 121 15.83 -5.83 2.26
C THR A 121 17.05 -6.74 2.43
N MET A 122 16.83 -8.01 2.76
CA MET A 122 17.91 -8.98 2.96
C MET A 122 18.63 -9.30 1.64
N GLU A 123 17.90 -9.42 0.53
CA GLU A 123 18.49 -9.56 -0.80
C GLU A 123 19.35 -8.34 -1.17
N GLY A 124 18.89 -7.13 -0.84
CA GLY A 124 19.68 -5.91 -1.00
C GLY A 124 20.99 -5.94 -0.19
N ILE A 125 20.94 -6.41 1.06
CA ILE A 125 22.13 -6.56 1.91
C ILE A 125 23.09 -7.61 1.32
N LEU A 126 22.57 -8.71 0.80
CA LEU A 126 23.40 -9.72 0.13
C LEU A 126 24.08 -9.14 -1.11
N ALA A 127 23.36 -8.38 -1.92
CA ALA A 127 23.92 -7.72 -3.10
C ALA A 127 25.06 -6.76 -2.71
N ILE A 128 24.87 -5.94 -1.68
CA ILE A 128 25.90 -5.05 -1.14
C ILE A 128 27.11 -5.88 -0.64
N ASN A 129 26.88 -6.95 0.13
CA ASN A 129 27.95 -7.82 0.61
C ASN A 129 28.78 -8.37 -0.56
N ARG A 130 28.14 -8.81 -1.65
CA ARG A 130 28.83 -9.32 -2.85
C ARG A 130 29.60 -8.24 -3.60
N CYS A 131 29.04 -7.03 -3.74
CA CYS A 131 29.76 -5.92 -4.36
C CYS A 131 31.02 -5.56 -3.55
N ILE A 132 30.93 -5.55 -2.22
CA ILE A 132 32.05 -5.16 -1.35
C ILE A 132 33.14 -6.24 -1.35
N GLU A 133 32.77 -7.53 -1.28
CA GLU A 133 33.72 -8.64 -1.43
C GLU A 133 34.51 -8.58 -2.75
N LEU A 134 33.92 -8.05 -3.84
CA LEU A 134 34.60 -7.88 -5.12
C LEU A 134 35.48 -6.62 -5.20
N LEU A 135 35.16 -5.59 -4.41
CA LEU A 135 35.85 -4.30 -4.45
C LEU A 135 37.02 -4.23 -3.47
N SER A 136 36.84 -4.69 -2.23
CA SER A 136 37.86 -4.61 -1.18
C SER A 136 37.50 -5.50 0.03
N ASP A 137 38.38 -6.44 0.35
CA ASP A 137 38.29 -7.26 1.56
C ASP A 137 38.33 -6.42 2.84
N GLU A 138 39.09 -5.32 2.86
CA GLU A 138 39.22 -4.44 4.01
C GLU A 138 37.90 -3.73 4.33
N LEU A 139 37.20 -3.22 3.31
CA LEU A 139 35.89 -2.60 3.47
C LEU A 139 34.84 -3.62 3.93
N GLY A 140 34.92 -4.86 3.44
CA GLY A 140 34.07 -5.97 3.88
C GLY A 140 34.18 -6.23 5.37
N ASN A 141 35.42 -6.33 5.88
CA ASN A 141 35.66 -6.50 7.32
C ASN A 141 35.15 -5.29 8.12
N ILE A 142 35.40 -4.06 7.66
CA ILE A 142 34.92 -2.87 8.36
C ILE A 142 33.39 -2.86 8.50
N LEU A 143 32.64 -3.33 7.51
CA LEU A 143 31.17 -3.25 7.51
C LEU A 143 30.47 -4.47 8.08
N PHE A 144 31.00 -5.68 7.86
CA PHE A 144 30.32 -6.93 8.20
C PHE A 144 31.02 -7.75 9.29
N GLU A 145 32.12 -7.27 9.88
CA GLU A 145 32.79 -8.02 10.94
C GLU A 145 32.05 -7.95 12.30
N GLY A 146 32.03 -9.09 12.99
CA GLY A 146 31.60 -9.19 14.38
C GLY A 146 30.16 -8.75 14.63
N LYS A 147 29.96 -7.80 15.55
CA LYS A 147 28.64 -7.31 15.97
C LYS A 147 27.91 -6.50 14.90
N LYS A 148 28.62 -5.95 13.91
CA LYS A 148 28.03 -5.14 12.84
C LYS A 148 27.16 -6.00 11.91
N LEU A 149 27.56 -7.24 11.64
CA LEU A 149 26.74 -8.19 10.90
C LEU A 149 25.40 -8.44 11.58
N LEU A 150 25.37 -8.56 12.91
CA LEU A 150 24.11 -8.74 13.63
C LEU A 150 23.18 -7.53 13.47
N ILE A 151 23.74 -6.32 13.40
CA ILE A 151 22.96 -5.11 13.11
C ILE A 151 22.38 -5.20 11.69
N TRP A 152 23.20 -5.54 10.69
CA TRP A 152 22.74 -5.74 9.31
C TRP A 152 21.63 -6.79 9.20
N LEU A 153 21.74 -7.91 9.91
CA LEU A 153 20.70 -8.95 9.95
C LEU A 153 19.43 -8.50 10.71
N GLY A 154 19.57 -7.58 11.65
CA GLY A 154 18.44 -7.02 12.42
C GLY A 154 17.61 -6.00 11.64
N VAL A 155 18.22 -5.26 10.70
CA VAL A 155 17.53 -4.21 9.92
C VAL A 155 16.31 -4.76 9.15
N PRO A 156 16.42 -5.86 8.37
CA PRO A 156 15.28 -6.45 7.67
C PRO A 156 14.16 -6.91 8.59
N ILE A 157 14.50 -7.48 9.76
CA ILE A 157 13.52 -7.95 10.74
C ILE A 157 12.74 -6.76 11.30
N PHE A 158 13.45 -5.70 11.70
CA PHE A 158 12.81 -4.50 12.23
C PHE A 158 11.93 -3.82 11.16
N TYR A 159 12.43 -3.70 9.93
CA TYR A 159 11.67 -3.13 8.83
C TYR A 159 10.43 -3.96 8.49
N GLY A 160 10.55 -5.28 8.41
CA GLY A 160 9.42 -6.18 8.18
C GLY A 160 8.36 -6.11 9.27
N LEU A 161 8.77 -6.07 10.55
CA LEU A 161 7.85 -5.90 11.68
C LEU A 161 7.16 -4.54 11.64
N PHE A 162 7.92 -3.48 11.36
CA PHE A 162 7.36 -2.14 11.20
C PHE A 162 6.29 -2.12 10.10
N MET A 163 6.59 -2.72 8.94
CA MET A 163 5.64 -2.80 7.83
C MET A 163 4.41 -3.65 8.18
N ALA A 164 4.56 -4.77 8.86
CA ALA A 164 3.43 -5.61 9.29
C ALA A 164 2.50 -4.89 10.29
N ILE A 165 3.06 -4.05 11.17
CA ILE A 165 2.30 -3.37 12.22
C ILE A 165 1.70 -2.06 11.71
N VAL A 166 2.49 -1.20 11.07
CA VAL A 166 2.09 0.18 10.74
C VAL A 166 1.35 0.25 9.41
N THR A 167 1.77 -0.55 8.43
CA THR A 167 1.19 -0.48 7.08
C THR A 167 -0.15 -1.21 7.02
N ARG A 168 -1.04 -0.72 6.16
CA ARG A 168 -2.30 -1.40 5.86
C ARG A 168 -1.99 -2.73 5.19
N PRO A 169 -2.53 -3.85 5.68
CA PRO A 169 -2.26 -5.15 5.09
C PRO A 169 -2.89 -5.27 3.71
N ILE A 170 -2.23 -6.05 2.86
CA ILE A 170 -2.80 -6.53 1.62
C ILE A 170 -3.86 -7.61 1.92
N ALA A 171 -4.87 -7.72 1.08
CA ALA A 171 -5.98 -8.65 1.24
C ALA A 171 -6.08 -9.54 -0.01
N PHE A 172 -6.23 -10.84 0.22
CA PHE A 172 -6.40 -11.80 -0.86
C PHE A 172 -7.78 -11.67 -1.50
N SER A 173 -7.81 -11.72 -2.84
CA SER A 173 -9.02 -11.83 -3.63
C SER A 173 -8.91 -13.00 -4.60
N GLY A 174 -9.76 -14.01 -4.39
CA GLY A 174 -9.90 -15.14 -5.30
C GLY A 174 -10.39 -14.74 -6.70
N ILE A 175 -11.03 -13.58 -6.86
CA ILE A 175 -11.48 -13.07 -8.17
C ILE A 175 -10.31 -12.89 -9.14
N TYR A 176 -9.16 -12.46 -8.62
CA TYR A 176 -7.95 -12.21 -9.40
C TYR A 176 -6.80 -13.13 -9.00
N PHE A 177 -7.05 -14.08 -8.08
CA PHE A 177 -6.04 -14.96 -7.49
C PHE A 177 -4.78 -14.20 -7.00
N SER A 178 -4.96 -13.09 -6.28
CA SER A 178 -3.83 -12.26 -5.84
C SER A 178 -4.16 -11.40 -4.61
N TRP A 179 -3.15 -10.71 -4.08
CA TRP A 179 -3.22 -9.88 -2.88
C TRP A 179 -3.19 -8.38 -3.23
N PHE A 180 -4.11 -7.60 -2.68
CA PHE A 180 -4.31 -6.19 -3.02
C PHE A 180 -4.48 -5.32 -1.79
N PHE A 181 -4.07 -4.05 -1.85
CA PHE A 181 -4.35 -3.10 -0.76
C PHE A 181 -5.84 -2.73 -0.64
N ASN A 182 -6.63 -2.94 -1.70
CA ASN A 182 -8.08 -2.79 -1.65
C ASN A 182 -8.73 -4.14 -1.27
N PRO A 183 -9.30 -4.28 -0.05
CA PRO A 183 -9.95 -5.51 0.39
C PRO A 183 -11.23 -5.85 -0.39
N HIS A 184 -11.82 -4.87 -1.08
CA HIS A 184 -13.09 -4.98 -1.80
C HIS A 184 -12.90 -5.02 -3.32
N VAL A 185 -11.69 -5.30 -3.80
CA VAL A 185 -11.36 -5.35 -5.22
C VAL A 185 -12.28 -6.34 -5.97
N GLY A 186 -12.82 -5.89 -7.10
CA GLY A 186 -13.77 -6.64 -7.93
C GLY A 186 -15.25 -6.50 -7.52
N TYR A 187 -15.54 -5.96 -6.34
CA TYR A 187 -16.92 -5.68 -5.89
C TYR A 187 -17.24 -4.19 -5.83
N ILE A 188 -16.23 -3.38 -5.50
CA ILE A 188 -16.33 -1.93 -5.51
C ILE A 188 -15.34 -1.42 -6.55
N ASP A 189 -15.85 -0.70 -7.55
CA ASP A 189 -15.04 0.02 -8.52
C ASP A 189 -14.25 1.11 -7.79
N SER A 190 -13.06 0.77 -7.32
CA SER A 190 -12.04 1.78 -7.04
C SER A 190 -11.63 2.37 -8.40
N ASN A 191 -11.48 3.69 -8.49
CA ASN A 191 -11.05 4.44 -9.69
C ASN A 191 -9.61 4.09 -10.17
N ASN A 192 -9.16 2.84 -10.01
CA ASN A 192 -7.83 2.36 -10.32
C ASN A 192 -7.48 2.52 -11.80
N GLU A 193 -8.45 2.39 -12.70
CA GLU A 193 -8.23 2.66 -14.14
C GLU A 193 -7.92 4.14 -14.37
N GLU A 194 -8.70 5.03 -13.75
CA GLU A 194 -8.48 6.49 -13.83
C GLU A 194 -7.12 6.87 -13.20
N ILE A 195 -6.75 6.26 -12.07
CA ILE A 195 -5.46 6.47 -11.39
C ILE A 195 -4.28 5.90 -12.19
N PHE A 196 -4.45 4.73 -12.81
CA PHE A 196 -3.41 4.13 -13.65
C PHE A 196 -3.15 5.00 -14.89
N ILE A 197 -4.21 5.47 -15.56
CA ILE A 197 -4.10 6.42 -16.68
C ILE A 197 -3.44 7.72 -16.21
N GLN A 198 -3.77 8.22 -15.01
CA GLN A 198 -3.10 9.39 -14.42
C GLN A 198 -1.58 9.18 -14.30
N VAL A 199 -1.14 8.09 -13.65
CA VAL A 199 0.29 7.81 -13.46
C VAL A 199 1.01 7.59 -14.79
N LEU A 200 0.38 6.88 -15.72
CA LEU A 200 0.93 6.63 -17.05
C LEU A 200 1.13 7.94 -17.84
N LEU A 201 0.13 8.82 -17.86
CA LEU A 201 0.22 10.11 -18.55
C LEU A 201 1.30 11.00 -17.92
N ILE A 202 1.32 11.13 -16.59
CA ILE A 202 2.34 11.92 -15.88
C ILE A 202 3.75 11.38 -16.16
N GLY A 203 3.93 10.05 -16.11
CA GLY A 203 5.21 9.40 -16.39
C GLY A 203 5.68 9.61 -17.82
N LEU A 204 4.79 9.50 -18.81
CA LEU A 204 5.13 9.69 -20.22
C LEU A 204 5.59 11.12 -20.52
N PHE A 205 4.88 12.13 -20.00
CA PHE A 205 5.29 13.54 -20.17
C PHE A 205 6.66 13.81 -19.54
N ASN A 206 6.91 13.25 -18.35
CA ASN A 206 8.19 13.41 -17.67
C ASN A 206 9.34 12.72 -18.41
N ALA A 207 9.11 11.51 -18.94
CA ALA A 207 10.11 10.76 -19.72
C ALA A 207 10.48 11.48 -21.03
N VAL A 208 9.50 12.04 -21.75
CA VAL A 208 9.73 12.84 -22.96
C VAL A 208 10.53 14.11 -22.62
N GLY A 209 10.14 14.83 -21.56
CA GLY A 209 10.86 16.02 -21.10
C GLY A 209 12.32 15.74 -20.74
N ALA A 210 12.57 14.68 -19.97
CA ALA A 210 13.92 14.26 -19.58
C ALA A 210 14.78 13.85 -20.79
N SER A 211 14.19 13.11 -21.74
CA SER A 211 14.89 12.66 -22.95
C SER A 211 15.31 13.83 -23.85
N ILE A 212 14.42 14.81 -24.02
CA ILE A 212 14.71 16.03 -24.77
C ILE A 212 15.82 16.84 -24.08
N TYR A 213 15.77 16.98 -22.75
CA TYR A 213 16.79 17.71 -21.99
C TYR A 213 18.18 17.08 -22.11
N VAL A 214 18.28 15.75 -21.99
CA VAL A 214 19.53 15.02 -22.18
C VAL A 214 20.04 15.18 -23.62
N PHE A 215 19.17 15.12 -24.62
CA PHE A 215 19.55 15.31 -26.02
C PHE A 215 20.17 16.70 -26.30
N MET A 216 19.62 17.76 -25.71
CA MET A 216 20.14 19.14 -25.83
C MET A 216 21.55 19.29 -25.27
N GLN A 217 21.95 18.46 -24.31
CA GLN A 217 23.25 18.54 -23.65
C GLN A 217 24.40 18.02 -24.52
N TYR A 218 24.11 17.12 -25.47
CA TYR A 218 25.13 16.43 -26.29
C TYR A 218 25.12 16.85 -27.76
N VAL A 219 24.07 17.54 -28.22
CA VAL A 219 23.92 17.97 -29.63
C VAL A 219 23.55 19.45 -29.67
N HIS A 220 24.20 20.21 -30.55
CA HIS A 220 23.80 21.58 -30.83
C HIS A 220 22.38 21.59 -31.44
N VAL A 221 21.41 22.00 -30.64
CA VAL A 221 19.98 22.02 -30.95
C VAL A 221 19.53 23.42 -31.39
N ASN A 222 18.51 23.48 -32.26
CA ASN A 222 17.90 24.74 -32.65
C ASN A 222 17.04 25.35 -31.51
N GLU A 223 16.73 26.63 -31.61
CA GLU A 223 15.91 27.35 -30.61
C GLU A 223 14.51 26.74 -30.44
N ILE A 224 13.94 26.19 -31.51
CA ILE A 224 12.61 25.55 -31.48
C ILE A 224 12.62 24.33 -30.54
N ILE A 225 13.65 23.49 -30.60
CA ILE A 225 13.80 22.32 -29.75
C ILE A 225 13.94 22.76 -28.28
N ILE A 226 14.70 23.83 -28.01
CA ILE A 226 14.87 24.42 -26.65
C ILE A 226 13.53 24.90 -26.08
N ILE A 227 12.72 25.58 -26.89
CA ILE A 227 11.38 26.04 -26.50
C ILE A 227 10.47 24.84 -26.23
N ILE A 228 10.51 23.81 -27.09
CA ILE A 228 9.73 22.57 -26.90
C ILE A 228 10.13 21.86 -25.61
N GLY A 229 11.42 21.72 -25.32
CA GLY A 229 11.89 21.09 -24.07
C GLY A 229 11.47 21.89 -22.83
N SER A 230 11.56 23.22 -22.89
CA SER A 230 11.09 24.10 -21.80
C SER A 230 9.58 23.99 -21.58
N PHE A 231 8.81 23.85 -22.66
CA PHE A 231 7.36 23.63 -22.59
C PHE A 231 7.02 22.25 -22.04
N CYS A 232 7.71 21.19 -22.45
CA CYS A 232 7.55 19.85 -21.90
C CYS A 232 7.87 19.81 -20.40
N TRP A 233 8.92 20.49 -19.96
CA TRP A 233 9.30 20.63 -18.55
C TRP A 233 8.22 21.36 -17.73
N LEU A 234 7.71 22.48 -18.24
CA LEU A 234 6.61 23.21 -17.61
C LEU A 234 5.36 22.31 -17.44
N ASN A 235 5.02 21.58 -18.50
CA ASN A 235 3.85 20.70 -18.50
C ASN A 235 4.02 19.49 -17.57
N ALA A 236 5.24 18.96 -17.39
CA ALA A 236 5.52 17.89 -16.43
C ALA A 236 5.08 18.26 -14.99
N HIS A 237 5.13 19.55 -14.64
CA HIS A 237 4.68 20.06 -13.34
C HIS A 237 3.28 20.69 -13.37
N GLY A 238 2.85 21.26 -14.51
CA GLY A 238 1.58 21.99 -14.64
C GLY A 238 0.37 21.14 -15.06
N ILE A 239 0.58 20.02 -15.76
CA ILE A 239 -0.49 19.11 -16.19
C ILE A 239 -1.08 18.25 -15.06
N PRO A 240 -0.33 17.75 -14.05
CA PRO A 240 -0.90 16.87 -13.02
C PRO A 240 -2.16 17.41 -12.32
N PRO A 241 -2.25 18.71 -11.91
CA PRO A 241 -3.50 19.26 -11.38
C PRO A 241 -4.69 19.20 -12.35
N VAL A 242 -4.45 19.42 -13.65
CA VAL A 242 -5.49 19.31 -14.70
C VAL A 242 -5.96 17.87 -14.84
N ILE A 243 -5.03 16.91 -14.85
CA ILE A 243 -5.35 15.48 -14.89
C ILE A 243 -6.15 15.09 -13.63
N TYR A 244 -5.73 15.52 -12.44
CA TYR A 244 -6.46 15.23 -11.20
C TYR A 244 -7.88 15.80 -11.22
N LEU A 245 -8.05 17.05 -11.67
CA LEU A 245 -9.36 17.69 -11.74
C LEU A 245 -10.26 17.18 -12.87
N THR A 246 -9.75 16.43 -13.84
CA THR A 246 -10.54 15.86 -14.95
C THR A 246 -10.80 14.37 -14.80
N LEU A 247 -9.84 13.62 -14.26
CA LEU A 247 -9.86 12.17 -14.18
C LEU A 247 -9.98 11.64 -12.76
N ASN A 248 -9.82 12.43 -11.70
CA ASN A 248 -9.92 11.92 -10.33
C ASN A 248 -11.19 12.43 -9.64
N LYS A 249 -12.26 11.63 -9.72
CA LYS A 249 -13.57 11.98 -9.12
C LYS A 249 -13.51 12.27 -7.62
N SER A 250 -12.60 11.62 -6.89
CA SER A 250 -12.42 11.89 -5.45
C SER A 250 -11.90 13.30 -5.21
N ILE A 251 -10.82 13.69 -5.91
CA ILE A 251 -10.23 15.03 -5.82
C ILE A 251 -11.23 16.08 -6.31
N GLN A 252 -11.99 15.80 -7.37
CA GLN A 252 -13.06 16.69 -7.85
C GLN A 252 -14.09 16.95 -6.74
N ASN A 253 -14.58 15.90 -6.09
CA ASN A 253 -15.58 16.02 -5.02
C ASN A 253 -15.05 16.83 -3.83
N ASP A 254 -13.80 16.57 -3.41
CA ASP A 254 -13.16 17.31 -2.32
C ASP A 254 -12.95 18.79 -2.68
N CYS A 255 -12.51 19.08 -3.91
CA CYS A 255 -12.37 20.45 -4.41
C CYS A 255 -13.72 21.17 -4.47
N ILE A 256 -14.77 20.51 -4.96
CA ILE A 256 -16.13 21.08 -5.02
C ILE A 256 -16.64 21.39 -3.60
N GLU A 257 -16.41 20.49 -2.63
CA GLU A 257 -16.79 20.72 -1.24
C GLU A 257 -16.03 21.91 -0.62
N MET A 258 -14.73 22.03 -0.90
CA MET A 258 -13.92 23.17 -0.50
C MET A 258 -14.45 24.48 -1.09
N PHE A 259 -14.77 24.51 -2.38
CA PHE A 259 -15.35 25.70 -3.03
C PHE A 259 -16.74 26.05 -2.47
N ARG A 260 -17.60 25.06 -2.20
CA ARG A 260 -18.91 25.29 -1.55
C ARG A 260 -18.76 25.91 -0.16
N LYS A 261 -17.79 25.47 0.65
CA LYS A 261 -17.52 26.05 1.98
C LYS A 261 -16.98 27.48 1.90
N ILE A 262 -16.19 27.81 0.87
CA ILE A 262 -15.67 29.17 0.64
C ILE A 262 -16.79 30.12 0.18
N ILE A 263 -17.67 29.67 -0.72
CA ILE A 263 -18.78 30.47 -1.25
C ILE A 263 -19.91 30.62 -0.21
N GLY A 264 -20.21 29.57 0.56
CA GLY A 264 -21.26 29.56 1.59
C GLY A 264 -20.99 30.46 2.81
N LYS A 265 -19.78 31.01 2.97
CA LYS A 265 -19.45 31.97 4.04
C LYS A 265 -19.92 33.41 3.77
N LYS A 266 -20.45 33.72 2.59
CA LYS A 266 -21.01 35.05 2.27
C LYS A 266 -22.52 34.97 2.07
N VAL A 267 -23.31 34.89 3.14
CA VAL A 267 -24.58 35.62 3.38
C VAL A 267 -25.00 35.28 4.82
N THR A 268 -24.55 36.08 5.79
CA THR A 268 -25.34 36.28 7.02
C THR A 268 -25.52 37.79 7.15
N VAL A 269 -26.55 38.33 6.49
CA VAL A 269 -26.97 39.72 6.70
C VAL A 269 -27.68 39.74 8.06
N GLN A 270 -27.07 40.38 9.06
CA GLN A 270 -27.77 40.65 10.31
C GLN A 270 -28.82 41.75 10.07
N PRO A 271 -30.10 41.56 10.47
CA PRO A 271 -31.09 42.62 10.36
C PRO A 271 -30.81 43.72 11.40
N ILE A 272 -30.85 44.96 10.94
CA ILE A 272 -30.80 46.17 11.78
C ILE A 272 -32.08 46.21 12.63
N THR A 273 -31.97 46.06 13.94
CA THR A 273 -33.06 46.33 14.88
C THR A 273 -33.26 47.84 15.01
N THR A 274 -34.29 48.38 14.37
CA THR A 274 -34.85 49.69 14.71
C THR A 274 -35.76 49.54 15.93
N GLY A 275 -35.41 50.21 17.02
CA GLY A 275 -36.21 50.28 18.22
C GLY A 275 -37.46 51.14 18.04
N SER A 276 -38.56 50.73 18.67
CA SER A 276 -39.63 51.61 19.13
C SER A 276 -40.37 50.92 20.28
N GLN A 277 -40.55 51.68 21.35
CA GLN A 277 -41.05 51.29 22.66
C GLN A 277 -42.59 51.11 22.69
N ALA A 278 -43.10 50.22 23.53
CA ALA A 278 -44.21 50.52 24.45
C ALA A 278 -44.32 49.46 25.56
N ARG A 279 -44.17 49.92 26.81
CA ARG A 279 -44.53 49.20 28.05
C ARG A 279 -46.05 49.10 28.14
N VAL A 280 -46.60 48.06 28.80
CA VAL A 280 -47.59 48.19 29.91
C VAL A 280 -47.63 46.88 30.72
N CYS A 281 -47.78 47.05 32.04
CA CYS A 281 -47.73 46.11 33.16
C CYS A 281 -48.99 45.26 33.40
N THR A 282 -48.79 44.22 34.24
CA THR A 282 -49.73 43.58 35.20
C THR A 282 -50.91 42.76 34.63
N HIS A 283 -51.33 41.62 35.19
CA HIS A 283 -51.58 41.34 36.60
C HIS A 283 -51.70 39.82 36.87
N GLN A 284 -51.24 39.38 38.05
CA GLN A 284 -51.55 38.07 38.65
C GLN A 284 -53.07 37.84 38.76
N ARG A 285 -53.52 36.60 38.55
CA ARG A 285 -54.53 35.98 39.41
C ARG A 285 -54.47 34.44 39.41
N ILE A 286 -54.16 33.92 40.60
CA ILE A 286 -54.36 32.55 41.08
C ILE A 286 -55.86 32.22 41.11
N ARG A 287 -56.25 31.00 40.70
CA ARG A 287 -57.20 30.09 41.40
C ARG A 287 -57.27 28.75 40.64
N ARG A 288 -56.92 27.65 41.33
CA ARG A 288 -57.81 26.54 41.77
C ARG A 288 -58.50 25.80 40.61
N ASN A 289 -58.64 24.49 40.57
CA ASN A 289 -58.28 23.31 41.35
C ASN A 289 -58.89 22.15 40.54
N VAL A 290 -58.58 20.92 40.96
CA VAL A 290 -59.42 19.71 40.84
C VAL A 290 -59.14 18.81 39.62
N VAL A 291 -58.38 17.75 39.96
CA VAL A 291 -58.31 16.38 39.41
C VAL A 291 -57.63 16.21 38.06
#